data_AF-A0A8S9QIV3-F1
#
_entry.id   AF-A0A8S9QIV3-F1
#
_cell.length_a   1.000
_cell.length_b   1.000
_cell.length_c   1.000
_cell.angle_alpha   90.00
_cell.angle_beta   90.00
_cell.angle_gamma   90.00
#
_symmetry.space_group_name_H-M   'P 1'
#
loop_
_entity.id
_entity.type
_entity.pdbx_description
1 polymer ?
#
loop_
_entity_poly.entity_id
_entity_poly.type
_entity_poly.pdbx_seq_one_letter_code
_entity_poly.pdbx_strand_id
1 'polypeptide(L)' 'MTQQGQGSMDPAVLDDIIRRLLDYRNPKPGTKQVMLNESEIRQLCIVSREIFLQQPNLLELEAPIKICAADLDTKRS' A
#
# COMPACT_ATOMS: atom_id res chain seq x y z
N MET A 1 23.69 11.13 -10.02
CA MET A 1 23.63 9.83 -10.72
C MET A 1 22.45 9.04 -10.15
N THR A 2 21.21 9.36 -10.53
CA THR A 2 20.01 8.62 -10.08
C THR A 2 19.77 7.46 -11.03
N GLN A 3 20.33 6.30 -10.67
CA GLN A 3 20.20 5.09 -11.49
C GLN A 3 18.78 4.51 -11.31
N GLN A 4 17.98 4.73 -12.36
CA GLN A 4 17.10 3.78 -13.02
C GLN A 4 16.07 3.04 -12.16
N GLY A 5 14.82 3.46 -12.38
CA GLY A 5 13.65 2.61 -12.23
C GLY A 5 13.69 1.45 -13.22
N GLN A 6 13.57 0.24 -12.69
CA GLN A 6 12.96 -0.89 -13.35
C GLN A 6 12.65 -1.92 -12.26
N GLY A 7 11.56 -1.69 -11.54
CA GLY A 7 11.08 -2.59 -10.51
C GLY A 7 9.70 -3.09 -10.86
N SER A 8 9.50 -3.83 -11.95
CA SER A 8 8.23 -4.55 -12.08
C SER A 8 8.15 -5.54 -10.91
N MET A 9 7.17 -5.36 -10.03
CA MET A 9 6.90 -6.33 -8.96
C MET A 9 6.24 -7.56 -9.56
N ASP A 10 6.73 -8.74 -9.18
CA ASP A 10 6.10 -9.99 -9.59
C ASP A 10 4.65 -10.02 -9.06
N PRO A 11 3.64 -10.19 -9.93
CA PRO A 11 2.24 -10.23 -9.54
C PRO A 11 1.95 -11.29 -8.46
N ALA A 12 2.61 -12.45 -8.52
CA ALA A 12 2.41 -13.51 -7.54
C ALA A 12 2.92 -13.11 -6.14
N VAL A 13 4.02 -12.35 -6.09
CA VAL A 13 4.55 -11.80 -4.83
C VAL A 13 3.64 -10.71 -4.29
N LEU A 14 3.11 -9.84 -5.15
CA LEU A 14 2.16 -8.79 -4.76
C LEU A 14 0.87 -9.40 -4.19
N ASP A 15 0.31 -10.41 -4.86
CA ASP A 15 -0.90 -11.11 -4.42
C ASP A 15 -0.69 -11.81 -3.07
N ASP A 16 0.46 -12.43 -2.85
CA ASP A 16 0.81 -13.05 -1.57
C ASP A 16 0.88 -12.02 -0.43
N ILE A 17 1.48 -10.84 -0.68
CA ILE A 17 1.52 -9.75 0.30
C ILE A 17 0.11 -9.25 0.61
N ILE A 18 -0.73 -9.04 -0.40
CA ILE A 18 -2.12 -8.62 -0.23
C ILE A 18 -2.87 -9.64 0.62
N ARG A 19 -2.70 -10.94 0.34
CA ARG A 19 -3.31 -12.03 1.12
C ARG A 19 -2.87 -12.01 2.57
N ARG A 20 -1.56 -11.91 2.83
CA ARG A 20 -1.00 -11.82 4.19
C ARG A 20 -1.53 -10.62 4.98
N LEU A 21 -1.73 -9.48 4.32
CA LEU A 21 -2.30 -8.28 4.93
C LEU A 21 -3.81 -8.43 5.20
N LEU A 22 -4.56 -9.06 4.30
CA LEU A 22 -6.01 -9.30 4.46
C LEU A 22 -6.34 -10.34 5.52
N ASP A 23 -5.45 -11.30 5.78
CA ASP A 23 -5.57 -12.28 6.88
C ASP A 23 -5.52 -11.61 8.27
N TYR A 24 -5.32 -10.29 8.33
CA TYR A 24 -5.44 -9.45 9.51
C TYR A 24 -6.87 -8.96 9.79
N ARG A 25 -7.90 -9.52 9.14
CA ARG A 25 -9.27 -9.00 9.23
C ARG A 25 -9.94 -9.10 10.61
N ASN A 26 -9.43 -9.92 11.55
CA ASN A 26 -10.11 -10.15 12.84
C ASN A 26 -9.25 -10.38 14.13
N PRO A 27 -7.94 -10.10 14.21
CA PRO A 27 -7.20 -10.17 15.46
C PRO A 27 -7.48 -8.94 16.35
N LYS A 28 -7.45 -9.12 17.66
CA LYS A 28 -7.48 -8.00 18.62
C LYS A 28 -6.35 -7.02 18.26
N PRO A 29 -6.56 -5.68 18.34
CA PRO A 29 -5.50 -4.71 18.07
C PRO A 29 -4.21 -5.06 18.83
N GLY A 30 -3.09 -5.19 18.13
CA GLY A 30 -1.78 -5.51 18.70
C GLY A 30 -1.46 -7.00 18.90
N THR A 31 -2.33 -7.95 18.54
CA THR A 31 -2.10 -9.39 18.81
C THR A 31 -1.50 -10.20 17.67
N LYS A 32 -1.47 -9.67 16.45
CA LYS A 32 -0.85 -10.33 15.29
C LYS A 32 0.04 -9.28 14.61
N GLN A 33 1.14 -9.70 14.01
CA GLN A 33 1.93 -8.84 13.13
C GLN A 33 2.02 -9.53 11.78
N VAL A 34 1.84 -8.77 10.71
CA VAL A 34 2.11 -9.29 9.37
C VAL A 34 3.61 -9.12 9.13
N MET A 35 4.31 -10.24 9.02
CA MET A 35 5.74 -10.26 8.74
C MET A 35 5.93 -10.00 7.24
N LEU A 36 6.44 -8.81 6.92
CA LEU A 36 6.91 -8.42 5.59
C LEU A 36 8.41 -8.17 5.66
N ASN A 37 9.13 -8.61 4.63
CA ASN A 37 10.57 -8.40 4.55
C ASN A 37 10.87 -6.96 4.11
N GLU A 38 12.03 -6.42 4.49
CA GLU A 38 12.43 -5.06 4.09
C GLU A 38 12.44 -4.90 2.56
N SER A 39 12.87 -5.94 1.83
CA SER A 39 12.89 -5.95 0.37
C SER A 39 11.48 -5.80 -0.22
N GLU A 40 10.48 -6.48 0.36
CA GLU A 40 9.08 -6.41 -0.08
C GLU A 40 8.52 -5.00 0.16
N ILE A 41 8.76 -4.44 1.34
CA ILE A 41 8.33 -3.08 1.70
C ILE A 41 8.98 -2.04 0.78
N ARG A 42 10.29 -2.14 0.57
CA ARG A 42 11.05 -1.22 -0.29
C ARG A 42 10.54 -1.29 -1.73
N GLN A 43 10.27 -2.49 -2.23
CA GLN A 43 9.75 -2.69 -3.58
C GLN A 43 8.36 -2.07 -3.73
N LEU A 44 7.43 -2.31 -2.78
CA LEU A 44 6.12 -1.66 -2.76
C LEU A 44 6.24 -0.14 -2.84
N CYS A 45 7.12 0.47 -2.03
CA CYS A 45 7.34 1.91 -2.05
C CYS A 45 7.89 2.42 -3.39
N ILE A 46 8.87 1.72 -3.98
CA ILE A 46 9.47 2.13 -5.26
C ILE A 46 8.43 2.08 -6.38
N VAL A 47 7.70 0.95 -6.49
CA VAL A 47 6.68 0.78 -7.54
C VAL A 47 5.53 1.75 -7.35
N SER A 48 5.04 1.93 -6.13
CA SER A 48 3.96 2.88 -5.84
C SER A 48 4.37 4.31 -6.19
N ARG A 49 5.62 4.70 -5.87
CA ARG A 49 6.16 6.01 -6.23
C ARG A 49 6.18 6.22 -7.75
N GLU A 50 6.58 5.21 -8.51
CA GLU A 50 6.58 5.28 -9.98
C GLU A 50 5.16 5.46 -10.52
N ILE A 51 4.17 4.71 -9.99
CA ILE A 51 2.75 4.85 -10.37
C ILE A 51 2.24 6.25 -10.06
N PHE A 52 2.50 6.78 -8.87
CA PHE A 52 2.05 8.13 -8.50
C PHE A 52 2.70 9.23 -9.35
N LEU A 53 3.94 9.04 -9.80
CA LEU A 53 4.60 9.98 -10.71
C LEU A 53 4.09 9.92 -12.14
N GLN A 54 3.56 8.76 -12.56
CA GLN A 54 2.91 8.60 -13.87
C GLN A 54 1.49 9.19 -13.88
N GLN A 55 0.83 9.26 -12.73
CA GLN A 55 -0.48 9.88 -12.58
C GLN A 55 -0.36 11.41 -12.46
N PRO A 56 -1.35 12.18 -12.93
CA PRO A 56 -1.39 13.62 -12.71
C PRO A 56 -1.59 13.94 -11.22
N ASN A 57 -0.99 15.05 -10.75
CA ASN A 57 -1.17 15.52 -9.37
C ASN A 57 -2.64 15.86 -9.04
N LEU A 58 -3.42 16.24 -10.06
CA LEU A 58 -4.86 16.40 -9.97
C LEU A 58 -5.52 15.19 -10.61
N LEU A 59 -6.03 14.27 -9.79
CA LEU A 59 -6.72 13.07 -10.26
C LEU A 59 -8.13 13.41 -10.72
N GLU A 60 -8.43 13.08 -11.97
CA GLU A 60 -9.78 13.11 -12.53
C GLU A 60 -10.44 11.74 -12.26
N LEU A 61 -11.45 11.72 -11.40
CA LEU A 61 -12.10 10.50 -10.91
C LEU A 61 -13.57 10.47 -11.34
N GLU A 62 -14.01 9.37 -11.95
CA GLU A 62 -15.39 9.14 -12.36
C GLU A 62 -16.17 8.30 -11.33
N ALA A 63 -17.45 8.58 -11.14
CA ALA A 63 -18.30 7.81 -10.24
C ALA A 63 -18.60 6.41 -10.81
N PRO A 64 -18.80 5.36 -9.97
CA PRO A 64 -18.91 5.38 -8.50
C PRO A 64 -17.59 5.08 -7.77
N ILE A 65 -17.21 5.94 -6.81
CA ILE A 65 -16.02 5.77 -5.96
C ILE A 65 -16.39 6.02 -4.49
N LYS A 66 -15.75 5.28 -3.57
CA LYS A 66 -15.85 5.52 -2.12
C LYS A 66 -14.67 6.38 -1.67
N ILE A 67 -14.95 7.56 -1.11
CA ILE A 67 -13.94 8.45 -0.54
C ILE A 67 -13.85 8.15 0.97
N CYS A 68 -12.68 7.71 1.43
CA CYS A 68 -12.39 7.47 2.84
C CYS A 68 -11.39 8.52 3.34
N ALA A 69 -11.83 9.45 4.20
CA ALA A 69 -10.91 10.32 4.93
C ALA A 69 -10.39 9.58 6.18
N ALA A 70 -9.16 9.88 6.60
CA ALA A 70 -8.64 9.37 7.87
C ALA A 70 -9.37 10.08 9.03
N ASP A 71 -10.16 9.33 9.80
CA ASP A 71 -10.74 9.82 11.05
C ASP A 71 -9.61 9.97 12.08
N LEU A 72 -9.23 11.22 12.37
CA LEU A 72 -8.20 11.56 13.35
C LEU A 72 -8.74 11.58 14.79
N ASP A 73 -9.99 11.21 15.05
CA ASP A 73 -10.64 11.42 16.36
C ASP A 73 -10.72 10.16 17.25
N THR A 74 -10.15 9.02 16.84
CA THR A 74 -10.10 7.83 17.72
C THR A 74 -8.84 7.81 18.60
N LYS A 75 -8.52 8.89 19.33
CA LYS A 75 -7.66 8.90 20.56
C LYS A 75 -7.69 10.28 21.26
N ARG A 76 -8.82 10.66 21.85
CA ARG A 76 -8.83 11.61 22.98
C ARG A 76 -9.52 10.94 24.18
N SER A 77 -8.71 10.27 25.00
CA SER A 77 -9.01 9.94 26.39
C SER A 77 -7.83 10.39 27.23
#